data_AF-A0AA42LH18-F1
#
_entry.id   AF-A0AA42LH18-F1
#
_cell.length_a   1.000
_cell.length_b   1.000
_cell.length_c   1.000
_cell.angle_alpha   90.00
_cell.angle_beta   90.00
_cell.angle_gamma   90.00
#
_symmetry.space_group_name_H-M   'P 1'
#
loop_
_entity.id
_entity.type
_entity.pdbx_description
1 polymer ?
#
loop_
_entity_poly.entity_id
_entity_poly.type
_entity_poly.pdbx_seq_one_letter_code
_entity_poly.pdbx_strand_id
1 'polypeptide(L)'
;MLDFHEWHGQQLMERGLLDAWRVSRITLELLLDTACDPALPWHWRALCLDRAYRPLRVMQQQANDLPRQRSLNLLLNRLATLRLQPSLSFHESAQGHSYE
;
A
#
# COMPACT_ATOMS: atom_id res chain seq x y z
N MET A 1 3.98 -8.81 14.15
CA MET A 1 5.23 -8.10 13.77
C MET A 1 4.91 -6.80 13.05
N LEU A 2 4.07 -6.80 11.99
CA LEU A 2 3.59 -5.56 11.34
C LEU A 2 2.91 -4.57 12.30
N ASP A 3 2.03 -5.06 13.18
CA ASP A 3 1.30 -4.19 14.13
C ASP A 3 2.22 -3.43 15.10
N PHE A 4 3.39 -3.99 15.41
CA PHE A 4 4.38 -3.34 16.28
C PHE A 4 5.08 -2.16 15.59
N HIS A 5 5.39 -2.30 14.30
CA HIS A 5 5.95 -1.21 13.50
C HIS A 5 4.90 -0.14 13.21
N GLU A 6 3.64 -0.53 13.00
CA GLU A 6 2.52 0.42 12.89
C GLU A 6 2.36 1.25 14.16
N TRP A 7 2.39 0.61 15.34
CA TRP A 7 2.30 1.31 16.62
C TRP A 7 3.44 2.32 16.81
N HIS A 8 4.68 1.94 16.51
CA HIS A 8 5.81 2.88 16.54
C HIS A 8 5.64 4.04 15.56
N GLY A 9 5.12 3.77 14.35
CA GLY A 9 4.81 4.82 13.38
C GLY A 9 3.77 5.82 13.89
N GLN A 10 2.71 5.34 14.56
CA GLN A 10 1.70 6.19 15.18
C GLN A 10 2.30 7.08 16.28
N GLN A 11 3.16 6.53 17.12
CA GLN A 11 3.84 7.30 18.17
C GLN A 11 4.72 8.42 17.61
N LEU A 12 5.38 8.20 16.47
CA LEU A 12 6.18 9.23 15.80
C LEU A 12 5.30 10.32 15.16
N MET A 13 4.12 9.96 14.63
CA MET A 13 3.13 10.91 14.12
C MET A 13 2.56 11.77 15.25
N GLU A 14 2.17 11.17 16.39
CA GLU A 14 1.63 11.89 17.56
C GLU A 14 2.62 12.90 18.12
N ARG A 15 3.92 12.60 18.05
CA ARG A 15 5.01 13.50 18.45
C ARG A 15 5.37 14.55 17.40
N GLY A 16 4.68 14.58 16.25
CA GLY A 16 4.95 15.51 15.15
C GLY A 16 6.28 15.26 14.42
N LEU A 17 6.92 14.11 14.64
CA LEU A 17 8.19 13.75 14.01
C LEU A 17 8.02 13.20 12.59
N LEU A 18 6.78 12.81 12.24
CA LEU A 18 6.41 12.34 10.91
C LEU A 18 5.11 13.01 10.46
N ASP A 19 5.07 13.45 9.20
CA ASP A 19 3.84 13.94 8.59
C ASP A 19 2.89 12.77 8.30
N ALA A 20 1.74 12.78 8.99
CA ALA A 20 0.80 11.68 8.94
C ALA A 20 0.25 11.46 7.53
N TRP A 21 0.05 12.55 6.78
CA TRP A 21 -0.39 12.50 5.39
C TRP A 21 0.65 11.80 4.51
N ARG A 22 1.91 12.28 4.52
CA ARG A 22 2.99 11.74 3.69
C ARG A 22 3.24 10.26 3.97
N VAL A 23 3.32 9.86 5.23
CA VAL A 23 3.56 8.46 5.59
C VAL A 23 2.39 7.58 5.13
N SER A 24 1.15 8.00 5.38
CA SER A 24 -0.03 7.22 4.97
C SER A 24 -0.10 7.07 3.45
N ARG A 25 0.22 8.14 2.71
CA ARG A 25 0.27 8.10 1.25
C ARG A 25 1.29 7.08 0.74
N ILE A 26 2.54 7.15 1.22
CA ILE A 26 3.61 6.23 0.81
C ILE A 26 3.22 4.78 1.14
N THR A 27 2.67 4.55 2.35
CA THR A 27 2.21 3.22 2.77
C THR A 27 1.09 2.70 1.85
N LEU A 28 0.11 3.54 1.51
CA LEU A 28 -0.98 3.13 0.61
C LEU A 28 -0.46 2.82 -0.80
N GLU A 29 0.40 3.68 -1.35
CA GLU A 29 1.03 3.45 -2.65
C GLU A 29 1.80 2.11 -2.66
N LEU A 30 2.64 1.87 -1.63
CA LEU A 30 3.39 0.62 -1.48
C LEU A 30 2.46 -0.60 -1.38
N LEU A 31 1.39 -0.53 -0.59
CA LEU A 31 0.43 -1.64 -0.47
C LEU A 31 -0.26 -1.94 -1.82
N LEU A 32 -0.63 -0.91 -2.57
CA LEU A 32 -1.24 -1.09 -3.90
C LEU A 32 -0.25 -1.65 -4.92
N ASP A 33 1.00 -1.19 -4.89
CA ASP A 33 2.06 -1.69 -5.78
C ASP A 33 2.39 -3.16 -5.45
N THR A 34 2.51 -3.49 -4.16
CA THR A 34 2.73 -4.86 -3.68
C THR A 34 1.55 -5.76 -4.03
N ALA A 35 0.31 -5.27 -3.90
CA ALA A 35 -0.87 -6.03 -4.32
C ALA A 35 -0.87 -6.31 -5.83
N CYS A 36 -0.25 -5.47 -6.65
CA CYS A 36 -0.15 -5.71 -8.10
C CYS A 36 0.94 -6.71 -8.49
N ASP A 37 1.91 -7.01 -7.62
CA ASP A 37 3.06 -7.84 -7.96
C ASP A 37 2.66 -9.32 -8.15
N PRO A 38 2.71 -9.85 -9.40
CA PRO A 38 2.34 -11.25 -9.65
C PRO A 38 3.36 -12.25 -9.09
N ALA A 39 4.58 -11.83 -8.75
CA ALA A 39 5.56 -12.71 -8.11
C ALA A 39 5.17 -13.05 -6.66
N LEU A 40 4.29 -12.25 -6.04
CA LEU A 40 3.80 -12.53 -4.71
C LEU A 40 2.64 -13.54 -4.73
N PRO A 41 2.60 -14.48 -3.77
CA PRO A 41 1.44 -15.34 -3.57
C PRO A 41 0.16 -14.54 -3.35
N TRP A 42 -0.97 -15.03 -3.87
CA TRP A 42 -2.26 -14.36 -3.83
C TRP A 42 -2.65 -13.86 -2.42
N HIS A 43 -2.37 -14.66 -1.39
CA HIS A 43 -2.71 -14.30 -0.02
C HIS A 43 -1.98 -13.05 0.49
N TRP A 44 -0.71 -12.85 0.11
CA TRP A 44 0.03 -11.63 0.49
C TRP A 44 -0.55 -10.40 -0.22
N ARG A 45 -0.92 -10.55 -1.49
CA ARG A 45 -1.51 -9.48 -2.30
C ARG A 45 -2.88 -9.07 -1.77
N ALA A 46 -3.73 -10.05 -1.43
CA ALA A 46 -5.02 -9.82 -0.78
C ALA A 46 -4.84 -9.12 0.57
N LEU A 47 -3.87 -9.57 1.38
CA LEU A 47 -3.56 -8.96 2.67
C LEU A 47 -3.11 -7.50 2.55
N CYS A 48 -2.44 -7.11 1.46
CA CYS A 48 -2.11 -5.71 1.20
C CYS A 48 -3.36 -4.85 0.99
N LEU A 49 -4.35 -5.37 0.25
CA LEU A 49 -5.64 -4.68 0.05
C LEU A 49 -6.45 -4.62 1.34
N ASP A 50 -6.48 -5.70 2.11
CA ASP A 50 -7.12 -5.73 3.44
C ASP A 50 -6.48 -4.75 4.43
N ARG A 51 -5.22 -4.37 4.24
CA ARG A 51 -4.55 -3.35 5.07
C ARG A 51 -4.66 -1.94 4.52
N ALA A 52 -5.01 -1.76 3.24
CA ALA A 52 -5.07 -0.46 2.58
C ALA A 52 -6.08 0.51 3.25
N TYR A 53 -7.12 0.00 3.93
CA TYR A 53 -8.09 0.86 4.62
C TYR A 53 -7.46 1.72 5.73
N ARG A 54 -6.37 1.27 6.36
CA ARG A 54 -5.73 1.99 7.48
C ARG A 54 -5.10 3.31 7.02
N PRO A 55 -4.12 3.33 6.09
CA PRO A 55 -3.58 4.58 5.58
C PRO A 55 -4.64 5.41 4.87
N LEU A 56 -5.60 4.77 4.18
CA LEU A 56 -6.70 5.48 3.53
C LEU A 56 -7.54 6.29 4.52
N ARG A 57 -7.89 5.70 5.67
CA ARG A 57 -8.64 6.38 6.74
C ARG A 57 -7.87 7.58 7.29
N VAL A 58 -6.56 7.45 7.51
CA VAL A 58 -5.73 8.57 7.98
C VAL A 58 -5.69 9.68 6.92
N MET A 59 -5.52 9.35 5.64
CA MET A 59 -5.56 10.33 4.56
C MET A 59 -6.92 11.03 4.49
N GLN A 60 -8.04 10.32 4.61
CA GLN A 60 -9.39 10.91 4.66
C GLN A 60 -9.53 11.94 5.80
N GLN A 61 -8.97 11.65 6.98
CA GLN A 61 -9.00 12.57 8.13
C GLN A 61 -8.09 13.81 7.95
N GLN A 62 -7.12 13.75 7.04
CA GLN A 62 -6.10 14.78 6.83
C GLN A 62 -6.30 15.57 5.52
N ALA A 63 -7.32 15.23 4.72
CA ALA A 63 -7.64 15.83 3.43
C ALA A 63 -8.41 17.16 3.55
N ASN A 64 -7.82 18.12 4.27
CA ASN A 64 -8.45 19.41 4.58
C ASN A 64 -8.31 20.46 3.47
N ASP A 65 -7.47 20.19 2.47
CA ASP A 65 -7.22 21.07 1.33
C ASP A 65 -7.46 20.37 -0.01
N LEU A 66 -7.71 21.17 -1.05
CA LEU A 66 -8.03 20.68 -2.39
C LEU A 66 -6.92 19.81 -3.01
N PRO A 67 -5.62 20.16 -2.91
CA PRO A 67 -4.53 19.26 -3.35
C PRO A 67 -4.57 17.88 -2.70
N ARG A 68 -4.74 17.81 -1.37
CA ARG A 68 -4.85 16.54 -0.65
C ARG A 68 -6.09 15.75 -1.08
N GLN A 69 -7.25 16.41 -1.20
CA GLN A 69 -8.48 15.77 -1.69
C GLN A 69 -8.31 15.18 -3.10
N ARG A 70 -7.67 15.89 -4.02
CA ARG A 70 -7.36 15.39 -5.36
C ARG A 70 -6.46 14.15 -5.31
N SER A 71 -5.38 14.22 -4.52
CA SER A 71 -4.47 13.08 -4.34
C SER A 71 -5.19 11.87 -3.73
N LEU A 72 -6.07 12.07 -2.76
CA LEU A 72 -6.89 11.01 -2.16
C LEU A 72 -7.82 10.37 -3.20
N ASN A 73 -8.52 11.18 -3.98
CA ASN A 73 -9.41 10.69 -5.03
C ASN A 73 -8.68 9.87 -6.10
N LEU A 74 -7.46 10.24 -6.47
CA LEU A 74 -6.63 9.45 -7.39
C LEU A 74 -6.35 8.05 -6.82
N LEU A 75 -5.96 7.96 -5.55
CA LEU A 75 -5.67 6.68 -4.90
C LEU A 75 -6.93 5.83 -4.67
N LEU A 76 -8.06 6.47 -4.33
CA LEU A 76 -9.37 5.80 -4.24
C LEU A 76 -9.79 5.21 -5.58
N ASN A 77 -9.68 5.97 -6.67
CA ASN A 77 -9.98 5.47 -8.01
C ASN A 77 -9.05 4.31 -8.39
N ARG A 78 -7.77 4.41 -8.07
CA ARG A 78 -6.81 3.33 -8.30
C ARG A 78 -7.21 2.06 -7.55
N LEU A 79 -7.57 2.16 -6.28
CA LEU A 79 -8.04 1.02 -5.47
C LEU A 79 -9.34 0.43 -6.04
N ALA A 80 -10.32 1.26 -6.41
CA ALA A 80 -11.62 0.82 -6.92
C ALA A 80 -11.54 0.14 -8.30
N THR A 81 -10.57 0.53 -9.12
CA THR A 81 -10.37 0.00 -10.48
C THR A 81 -9.27 -1.06 -10.56
N LEU A 82 -8.64 -1.41 -9.43
CA LEU A 82 -7.55 -2.36 -9.37
C LEU A 82 -8.01 -3.74 -9.83
N ARG A 83 -7.30 -4.33 -10.80
CA ARG A 83 -7.53 -5.70 -11.26
C ARG A 83 -6.32 -6.55 -10.96
N LEU A 84 -6.49 -7.52 -10.06
CA LEU A 84 -5.42 -8.46 -9.72
C LEU A 84 -5.28 -9.53 -10.80
N GLN A 85 -4.10 -9.58 -11.42
CA GLN A 85 -3.70 -10.72 -12.24
C GLN A 85 -3.45 -11.96 -11.34
N PRO A 86 -3.60 -13.18 -11.86
CA PRO A 86 -3.18 -14.39 -11.14
C PRO A 86 -1.71 -14.29 -10.71
N SER A 87 -1.37 -14.88 -9.57
CA SER A 87 0.04 -15.04 -9.18
C SER A 87 0.75 -15.98 -10.14
N LEU A 88 2.04 -15.73 -10.36
CA LEU A 88 2.90 -16.62 -11.14
C LEU A 88 2.89 -18.03 -10.52
N SER A 89 2.88 -19.05 -11.37
CA SER A 89 3.11 -20.40 -10.90
C SER A 89 4.56 -20.56 -10.46
N PHE A 90 4.81 -21.51 -9.55
CA PHE A 90 6.13 -21.79 -9.02
C PHE A 90 7.18 -22.07 -10.12
N HIS A 91 6.76 -22.61 -11.27
CA HIS A 91 7.65 -22.92 -12.41
C HIS A 91 7.99 -21.70 -13.27
N GLU A 92 7.15 -20.67 -13.30
CA GLU A 92 7.38 -19.42 -14.04
C GLU A 92 8.31 -18.48 -13.27
N SER A 93 8.25 -18.48 -11.94
CA SER A 93 9.14 -17.68 -11.08
C SER A 93 10.60 -18.16 -11.10
N ALA A 94 10.86 -19.41 -11.49
CA ALA A 94 12.20 -20.01 -11.52
C ALA A 94 13.01 -19.67 -12.79
N GLN A 95 12.41 -19.04 -13.81
CA GLN A 95 13.11 -18.63 -15.04
C GLN A 95 13.87 -17.31 -14.87
N GLY A 96 14.55 -17.14 -13.73
CA GLY A 96 15.54 -16.09 -13.56
C GLY A 96 16.71 -16.36 -14.50
N HIS A 97 16.89 -15.48 -15.50
CA HIS A 97 18.01 -15.33 -16.42
C HIS A 97 19.12 -16.40 -16.31
N SER A 98 19.21 -17.26 -17.34
CA SER A 98 20.44 -18.00 -17.61
C SER A 98 21.55 -16.99 -17.86
N TYR A 99 22.53 -16.93 -16.96
CA TYR A 99 23.76 -16.20 -17.18
C TYR A 99 24.56 -16.97 -18.23
N GLU A 100 24.44 -16.56 -19.49
CA GLU A 100 25.49 -16.76 -20.52
C GLU A 100 26.38 -15.51 -20.59
#